data_AF-A0A1E1VZL4-F1
#
_entry.id   AF-A0A1E1VZL4-F1
#
_cell.length_a   1.000
_cell.length_b   1.000
_cell.length_c   1.000
_cell.angle_alpha   90.00
_cell.angle_beta   90.00
_cell.angle_gamma   90.00
#
_symmetry.space_group_name_H-M   'P 1'
#
loop_
_entity.id
_entity.type
_entity.pdbx_description
1 polymer ?
#
loop_
_entity_poly.entity_id
_entity_poly.type
_entity_poly.pdbx_seq_one_letter_code
_entity_poly.pdbx_strand_id
1 'polypeptide(L)'
;GVEEDSISVDIPSTESLVQTMTEIHKEIQQVEAEKVIVDSEEISLIMEVDKEIHSIQDSIRSMENVPVAQVVKEISKPIDEIEKSLHTILASEKVIESKGQLPADVNYNIDSLENALERFINVEIDLLATLEVIDEVKLKE
;
A
#
# COMPACT_ATOMS: atom_id res chain seq x y z
N GLY A 1 -19.59 8.92 40.26
CA GLY A 1 -18.76 8.02 39.43
C GLY A 1 -18.62 8.72 38.12
N VAL A 2 -17.39 9.04 37.71
CA VAL A 2 -17.16 9.56 36.37
C VAL A 2 -17.11 8.35 35.44
N GLU A 3 -17.97 8.37 34.44
CA GLU A 3 -18.03 7.37 33.39
C GLU A 3 -16.74 7.53 32.57
N GLU A 4 -15.86 6.55 32.67
CA GLU A 4 -14.70 6.44 31.79
C GLU A 4 -15.24 6.04 30.42
N ASP A 5 -15.58 7.03 29.60
CA ASP A 5 -15.71 6.88 28.15
C ASP A 5 -14.38 6.31 27.64
N SER A 6 -14.29 4.98 27.65
CA SER A 6 -13.27 4.24 26.94
C SER A 6 -13.50 4.55 25.48
N ILE A 7 -12.79 5.56 24.97
CA ILE A 7 -12.67 5.82 23.54
C ILE A 7 -12.06 4.54 22.98
N SER A 8 -12.92 3.67 22.44
CA SER A 8 -12.49 2.51 21.66
C SER A 8 -11.88 3.09 20.41
N VAL A 9 -10.59 3.41 20.47
CA VAL A 9 -9.81 3.66 19.27
C VAL A 9 -9.80 2.33 18.55
N ASP A 10 -10.52 2.26 17.42
CA ASP A 10 -10.43 1.13 16.47
C ASP A 10 -9.01 1.17 15.89
N ILE A 11 -8.06 0.61 16.63
CA ILE A 11 -6.69 0.44 16.15
C ILE A 11 -6.73 -0.75 15.19
N PRO A 12 -6.36 -0.57 13.91
CA PRO A 12 -6.30 -1.67 12.97
C PRO A 12 -5.33 -2.74 13.48
N SER A 13 -5.79 -3.98 13.55
CA SER A 13 -4.95 -5.10 13.96
C SER A 13 -3.90 -5.40 12.88
N THR A 14 -2.77 -5.97 13.29
CA THR A 14 -1.75 -6.45 12.35
C THR A 14 -2.34 -7.42 11.31
N GLU A 15 -3.30 -8.26 11.70
CA GLU A 15 -4.04 -9.15 10.81
C GLU A 15 -4.85 -8.39 9.75
N SER A 16 -5.54 -7.32 10.13
CA SER A 16 -6.30 -6.46 9.22
C SER A 16 -5.40 -5.77 8.20
N LEU A 17 -4.22 -5.29 8.63
CA LEU A 17 -3.22 -4.70 7.74
C LEU A 17 -2.63 -5.72 6.76
N VAL A 18 -2.31 -6.95 7.22
CA VAL A 18 -1.88 -8.03 6.33
C VAL A 18 -2.96 -8.36 5.30
N GLN A 19 -4.23 -8.43 5.71
CA GLN A 19 -5.32 -8.73 4.79
C GLN A 19 -5.47 -7.64 3.73
N THR A 20 -5.46 -6.37 4.13
CA THR A 20 -5.51 -5.22 3.20
C THR A 20 -4.37 -5.29 2.20
N MET A 21 -3.14 -5.56 2.68
CA MET A 21 -2.00 -5.74 1.81
C MET A 21 -2.11 -6.94 0.87
N THR A 22 -2.74 -8.02 1.31
CA THR A 22 -2.98 -9.21 0.48
C THR A 22 -4.00 -8.93 -0.62
N GLU A 23 -5.00 -8.11 -0.36
CA GLU A 23 -6.00 -7.70 -1.36
C GLU A 23 -5.38 -6.79 -2.41
N ILE A 24 -4.62 -5.77 -1.99
CA ILE A 24 -3.89 -4.89 -2.92
C ILE A 24 -2.94 -5.70 -3.79
N HIS A 25 -2.23 -6.68 -3.21
CA HIS A 25 -1.32 -7.56 -3.95
C HIS A 25 -2.02 -8.30 -5.10
N LYS A 26 -3.23 -8.82 -4.86
CA LYS A 26 -4.02 -9.51 -5.88
C LYS A 26 -4.48 -8.57 -6.99
N GLU A 27 -4.81 -7.33 -6.67
CA GLU A 27 -5.18 -6.32 -7.65
C GLU A 27 -4.00 -5.99 -8.58
N ILE A 28 -2.80 -5.78 -8.01
CA ILE A 28 -1.58 -5.55 -8.80
C ILE A 28 -1.23 -6.76 -9.69
N GLN A 29 -1.35 -7.99 -9.18
CA GLN A 29 -1.11 -9.20 -9.98
C GLN A 29 -2.10 -9.36 -11.14
N GLN A 30 -3.35 -8.90 -10.98
CA GLN A 30 -4.31 -8.89 -12.09
C GLN A 30 -3.87 -7.90 -13.17
N VAL A 31 -3.38 -6.72 -12.79
CA VAL A 31 -2.83 -5.75 -13.73
C VAL A 31 -1.61 -6.32 -14.47
N GLU A 32 -0.72 -7.04 -13.80
CA GLU A 32 0.42 -7.72 -14.44
C GLU A 32 -0.06 -8.73 -15.50
N ALA A 33 -1.07 -9.54 -15.17
CA ALA A 33 -1.62 -10.55 -16.06
C ALA A 33 -2.39 -9.96 -17.26
N GLU A 34 -2.96 -8.77 -17.12
CA GLU A 34 -3.66 -8.04 -18.17
C GLU A 34 -2.70 -7.22 -19.06
N LYS A 35 -1.55 -6.79 -18.52
CA LYS A 35 -0.48 -6.04 -19.22
C LYS A 35 0.38 -6.87 -20.18
N VAL A 36 -0.22 -7.81 -20.92
CA VAL A 36 0.47 -8.61 -21.97
C VAL A 36 1.00 -7.74 -23.13
N ILE A 37 0.70 -6.43 -23.17
CA ILE A 37 1.03 -5.51 -24.28
C ILE A 37 1.71 -4.22 -23.77
N VAL A 38 2.62 -4.29 -22.80
CA VAL A 38 3.21 -3.08 -22.20
C VAL A 38 4.75 -3.08 -22.25
N ASP A 39 5.34 -1.88 -22.33
CA ASP A 39 6.78 -1.61 -22.42
C ASP A 39 7.55 -2.25 -21.24
N SER A 40 8.81 -2.66 -21.48
CA SER A 40 9.61 -3.43 -20.52
C SER A 40 9.88 -2.69 -19.19
N GLU A 41 9.80 -1.36 -19.23
CA GLU A 41 10.00 -0.49 -18.07
C GLU A 41 8.81 -0.56 -17.10
N GLU A 42 7.57 -0.54 -17.60
CA GLU A 42 6.38 -0.64 -16.76
C GLU A 42 6.24 -2.02 -16.11
N ILE A 43 6.62 -3.08 -16.83
CA ILE A 43 6.69 -4.44 -16.25
C ILE A 43 7.71 -4.46 -15.11
N SER A 44 8.87 -3.82 -15.28
CA SER A 44 9.89 -3.76 -14.24
C SER A 44 9.40 -3.02 -12.99
N LEU A 45 8.67 -1.91 -13.16
CA LEU A 45 8.07 -1.17 -12.05
C LEU A 45 6.98 -1.98 -11.32
N ILE A 46 6.16 -2.75 -12.04
CA ILE A 46 5.15 -3.62 -11.42
C ILE A 46 5.81 -4.76 -10.62
N MET A 47 6.89 -5.35 -11.14
CA MET A 47 7.67 -6.34 -10.40
C MET A 47 8.34 -5.75 -9.15
N GLU A 48 8.77 -4.49 -9.21
CA GLU A 48 9.29 -3.77 -8.04
C GLU A 48 8.19 -3.56 -6.99
N VAL A 49 7.00 -3.10 -7.41
CA VAL A 49 5.83 -2.98 -6.53
C VAL A 49 5.48 -4.33 -5.87
N ASP A 50 5.44 -5.43 -6.62
CA ASP A 50 5.18 -6.77 -6.08
C ASP A 50 6.19 -7.15 -4.98
N LYS A 51 7.47 -6.88 -5.20
CA LYS A 51 8.53 -7.14 -4.23
C LYS A 51 8.38 -6.29 -2.97
N GLU A 52 8.08 -5.01 -3.11
CA GLU A 52 7.90 -4.11 -1.97
C GLU A 52 6.65 -4.50 -1.15
N ILE A 53 5.56 -4.94 -1.79
CA ILE A 53 4.38 -5.51 -1.12
C ILE A 53 4.76 -6.71 -0.23
N HIS A 54 5.56 -7.64 -0.75
CA HIS A 54 6.04 -8.77 0.04
C HIS A 54 6.87 -8.31 1.25
N SER A 55 7.74 -7.31 1.06
CA SER A 55 8.52 -6.73 2.16
C SER A 55 7.62 -6.14 3.25
N ILE A 56 6.58 -5.40 2.87
CA ILE A 56 5.60 -4.84 3.80
C ILE A 56 4.91 -5.95 4.59
N GLN A 57 4.42 -7.00 3.91
CA GLN A 57 3.74 -8.11 4.57
C GLN A 57 4.64 -8.81 5.58
N ASP A 58 5.92 -9.03 5.26
CA ASP A 58 6.89 -9.65 6.16
C ASP A 58 7.22 -8.74 7.36
N SER A 59 7.39 -7.43 7.14
CA SER A 59 7.55 -6.44 8.21
C SER A 59 6.34 -6.42 9.13
N ILE A 60 5.12 -6.36 8.61
CA ILE A 60 3.88 -6.41 9.40
C ILE A 60 3.82 -7.70 10.24
N ARG A 61 4.16 -8.86 9.66
CA ARG A 61 4.17 -10.14 10.39
C ARG A 61 5.22 -10.18 11.50
N SER A 62 6.33 -9.47 11.33
CA SER A 62 7.37 -9.36 12.36
C SER A 62 7.01 -8.44 13.54
N MET A 63 5.91 -7.67 13.46
CA MET A 63 5.47 -6.77 14.54
C MET A 63 5.24 -7.48 15.87
N GLU A 64 4.92 -8.78 15.86
CA GLU A 64 4.69 -9.53 17.10
C GLU A 64 5.93 -9.55 18.02
N ASN A 65 7.13 -9.34 17.48
CA ASN A 65 8.40 -9.48 18.21
C ASN A 65 9.32 -8.25 18.14
N VAL A 66 8.91 -7.16 17.49
CA VAL A 66 9.75 -5.99 17.18
C VAL A 66 9.05 -4.70 17.61
N PRO A 67 9.76 -3.64 18.07
CA PRO A 67 9.14 -2.37 18.39
C PRO A 67 8.35 -1.81 17.20
N VAL A 68 7.10 -1.43 17.42
CA VAL A 68 6.20 -0.91 16.36
C VAL A 68 6.83 0.27 15.62
N ALA A 69 7.51 1.18 16.32
CA ALA A 69 8.24 2.32 15.71
C ALA A 69 9.32 1.89 14.69
N GLN A 70 9.95 0.75 14.93
CA GLN A 70 10.91 0.20 13.98
C GLN A 70 10.19 -0.40 12.77
N VAL A 71 9.10 -1.12 13.00
CA VAL A 71 8.35 -1.76 11.91
C VAL A 71 7.69 -0.75 10.99
N VAL A 72 7.10 0.33 11.51
CA VAL A 72 6.56 1.40 10.68
C VAL A 72 7.64 2.04 9.80
N LYS A 73 8.84 2.27 10.36
CA LYS A 73 9.96 2.78 9.56
C LYS A 73 10.41 1.81 8.47
N GLU A 74 10.35 0.51 8.74
CA GLU A 74 10.64 -0.54 7.77
C GLU A 74 9.57 -0.66 6.68
N ILE A 75 8.31 -0.28 6.97
CA ILE A 75 7.17 -0.31 6.03
C ILE A 75 7.03 0.99 5.21
N SER A 76 7.25 2.17 5.80
CA SER A 76 7.11 3.45 5.10
C SER A 76 8.00 3.55 3.87
N LYS A 77 9.23 3.04 3.93
CA LYS A 77 10.14 3.09 2.79
C LYS A 77 9.63 2.26 1.59
N PRO A 78 9.23 0.98 1.75
CA PRO A 78 8.53 0.23 0.71
C PRO A 78 7.29 0.94 0.16
N ILE A 79 6.47 1.56 1.02
CA ILE A 79 5.27 2.31 0.58
C ILE A 79 5.66 3.49 -0.31
N ASP A 80 6.66 4.28 0.07
CA ASP A 80 7.18 5.39 -0.75
C ASP A 80 7.65 4.93 -2.15
N GLU A 81 8.33 3.78 -2.24
CA GLU A 81 8.80 3.24 -3.52
C GLU A 81 7.64 2.71 -4.38
N ILE A 82 6.62 2.12 -3.76
CA ILE A 82 5.38 1.73 -4.44
C ILE A 82 4.67 2.96 -4.98
N GLU A 83 4.50 4.02 -4.18
CA GLU A 83 3.87 5.26 -4.61
C GLU A 83 4.56 5.85 -5.85
N LYS A 84 5.89 5.96 -5.82
CA LYS A 84 6.67 6.45 -6.98
C LYS A 84 6.48 5.58 -8.22
N SER A 85 6.51 4.26 -8.04
CA SER A 85 6.38 3.30 -9.13
C SER A 85 5.00 3.38 -9.77
N LEU A 86 3.94 3.37 -8.95
CA LEU A 86 2.56 3.52 -9.40
C LEU A 86 2.34 4.88 -10.07
N HIS A 87 2.86 5.97 -9.50
CA HIS A 87 2.78 7.29 -10.15
C HIS A 87 3.48 7.33 -11.50
N THR A 88 4.63 6.67 -11.64
CA THR A 88 5.37 6.60 -12.90
C THR A 88 4.58 5.83 -13.96
N ILE A 89 3.95 4.71 -13.58
CA ILE A 89 3.08 3.93 -14.44
C ILE A 89 1.85 4.76 -14.88
N LEU A 90 1.13 5.35 -13.91
CA LEU A 90 -0.07 6.16 -14.15
C LEU A 90 0.23 7.39 -15.02
N ALA A 91 1.38 8.04 -14.81
CA ALA A 91 1.80 9.19 -15.62
C ALA A 91 2.12 8.78 -17.06
N SER A 92 2.74 7.61 -17.25
CA SER A 92 3.04 7.06 -18.57
C SER A 92 1.75 6.70 -19.32
N GLU A 93 0.78 6.09 -18.63
CA GLU A 93 -0.53 5.73 -19.20
C GLU A 93 -1.38 6.94 -19.57
N LYS A 94 -1.45 7.97 -18.71
CA LYS A 94 -2.16 9.24 -19.03
C LYS A 94 -1.56 9.96 -20.24
N VAL A 95 -0.25 9.83 -20.47
CA VAL A 95 0.42 10.38 -21.66
C VAL A 95 0.06 9.60 -22.94
N ILE A 96 -0.22 8.30 -22.84
CA ILE A 96 -0.61 7.47 -24.00
C ILE A 96 -2.10 7.67 -24.33
N GLU A 97 -2.97 7.74 -23.32
CA GLU A 97 -4.41 8.00 -23.48
C GLU A 97 -4.66 9.38 -24.12
N SER A 98 -3.97 10.42 -23.66
CA SER A 98 -4.06 11.77 -24.21
C SER A 98 -3.52 11.91 -25.65
N LYS A 99 -2.70 10.94 -26.11
CA LYS A 99 -2.23 10.85 -27.51
C LYS A 99 -3.17 10.05 -28.42
N GLY A 100 -4.28 9.52 -27.90
CA GLY A 100 -5.30 8.80 -28.69
C GLY A 100 -4.78 7.52 -29.33
N GLN A 101 -3.73 6.92 -28.78
CA GLN A 101 -2.97 5.82 -29.39
C GLN A 101 -3.27 4.46 -28.74
N LEU A 102 -4.35 4.37 -27.96
CA LEU A 102 -4.78 3.12 -27.35
C LEU A 102 -5.77 2.38 -28.25
N PRO A 103 -5.50 1.11 -28.59
CA PRO A 103 -6.50 0.24 -29.18
C PRO A 103 -7.69 0.14 -28.21
N ALA A 104 -8.92 0.19 -28.74
CA ALA A 104 -10.16 0.08 -27.94
C ALA A 104 -10.28 -1.22 -27.11
N ASP A 105 -9.40 -2.20 -27.37
CA ASP A 105 -9.33 -3.49 -26.70
C ASP A 105 -8.30 -3.55 -25.55
N VAL A 106 -7.51 -2.49 -25.31
CA VAL A 106 -6.62 -2.42 -24.15
C VAL A 106 -7.35 -1.71 -23.01
N ASN A 107 -8.05 -2.51 -22.20
CA ASN A 107 -8.66 -2.05 -20.96
C ASN A 107 -7.56 -1.94 -19.90
N TYR A 108 -6.84 -0.81 -19.87
CA TYR A 108 -5.92 -0.54 -18.78
C TYR A 108 -6.74 -0.40 -17.50
N ASN A 109 -6.43 -1.21 -16.50
CA ASN A 109 -7.05 -1.14 -15.19
C ASN A 109 -6.43 0.02 -14.38
N ILE A 110 -6.40 1.22 -14.97
CA ILE A 110 -5.90 2.47 -14.36
C ILE A 110 -6.62 2.73 -13.05
N ASP A 111 -7.94 2.50 -13.02
CA ASP A 111 -8.76 2.60 -11.82
C ASP A 111 -8.27 1.68 -10.69
N SER A 112 -7.81 0.46 -11.03
CA SER A 112 -7.26 -0.48 -10.06
C SER A 112 -5.89 -0.03 -9.52
N LEU A 113 -5.06 0.59 -10.34
CA LEU A 113 -3.77 1.14 -9.91
C LEU A 113 -3.95 2.41 -9.05
N GLU A 114 -4.88 3.29 -9.41
CA GLU A 114 -5.24 4.47 -8.59
C GLU A 114 -5.85 4.04 -7.25
N ASN A 115 -6.74 3.05 -7.25
CA ASN A 115 -7.30 2.47 -6.02
C ASN A 115 -6.24 1.79 -5.15
N ALA A 116 -5.33 1.02 -5.76
CA ALA A 116 -4.22 0.40 -5.04
C ALA A 116 -3.36 1.46 -4.34
N LEU A 117 -3.01 2.54 -5.05
CA LEU A 117 -2.24 3.65 -4.50
C LEU A 117 -2.92 4.30 -3.29
N GLU A 118 -4.22 4.62 -3.39
CA GLU A 118 -4.99 5.18 -2.28
C GLU A 118 -4.97 4.25 -1.05
N ARG A 119 -5.09 2.94 -1.27
CA ARG A 119 -5.04 1.96 -0.19
C ARG A 119 -3.66 1.83 0.45
N PHE A 120 -2.57 1.97 -0.31
CA PHE A 120 -1.22 2.03 0.26
C PHE A 120 -1.03 3.23 1.19
N ILE A 121 -1.51 4.40 0.78
CA ILE A 121 -1.47 5.62 1.60
C ILE A 121 -2.27 5.41 2.89
N ASN A 122 -3.45 4.78 2.80
CA ASN A 122 -4.26 4.48 3.99
C ASN A 122 -3.55 3.48 4.94
N VAL A 123 -2.87 2.46 4.41
CA VAL A 123 -2.06 1.54 5.23
C VAL A 123 -0.95 2.29 5.97
N GLU A 124 -0.29 3.25 5.33
CA GLU A 124 0.72 4.08 6.00
C GLU A 124 0.12 4.95 7.11
N ILE A 125 -1.02 5.60 6.83
CA ILE A 125 -1.74 6.42 7.81
C ILE A 125 -2.13 5.58 9.04
N ASP A 126 -2.68 4.38 8.81
CA ASP A 126 -3.10 3.46 9.87
C ASP A 126 -1.90 2.99 10.74
N LEU A 127 -0.75 2.74 10.10
CA LEU A 127 0.49 2.41 10.80
C LEU A 127 1.02 3.57 11.64
N LEU A 128 0.96 4.81 11.10
CA LEU A 128 1.36 6.02 11.83
C LEU A 128 0.43 6.32 13.01
N ALA A 129 -0.89 6.16 12.82
CA ALA A 129 -1.87 6.33 13.89
C ALA A 129 -1.64 5.34 15.04
N THR A 130 -1.27 4.10 14.70
CA THR A 130 -0.92 3.07 15.70
C THR A 130 0.28 3.50 16.56
N LEU A 131 1.25 4.22 15.99
CA LEU A 131 2.39 4.75 16.75
C LEU A 131 2.00 5.86 17.73
N GLU A 132 1.20 6.83 17.27
CA GLU A 132 0.76 7.94 18.14
C GLU A 132 0.01 7.40 19.37
N VAL A 133 -0.84 6.39 19.18
CA VAL A 133 -1.56 5.75 20.28
C VAL A 133 -0.62 5.02 21.24
N ILE A 134 0.41 4.33 20.74
CA ILE A 134 1.39 3.63 21.60
C ILE A 134 2.22 4.62 22.42
N ASP A 135 2.64 5.75 21.84
CA ASP A 135 3.37 6.78 22.56
C ASP A 135 2.51 7.46 23.65
N GLU A 136 1.21 7.69 23.38
CA GLU A 136 0.28 8.21 24.39
C GLU A 136 0.05 7.24 25.56
N VAL A 137 -0.03 5.94 25.29
CA VAL A 137 -0.21 4.92 26.34
C VAL A 137 1.04 4.80 27.21
N LYS A 138 2.24 4.81 26.61
CA LYS A 138 3.51 4.76 27.36
C LYS A 138 3.80 6.00 28.21
N LEU A 139 3.21 7.15 27.88
CA LEU A 139 3.35 8.38 28.67
C LEU A 139 2.41 8.42 29.90
N LYS A 140 1.42 7.53 29.98
CA LYS A 140 0.44 7.46 31.07
C LYS A 140 0.73 6.36 32.11
N GLU A 141 1.75 5.53 31.90
CA GLU A 141 2.29 4.57 32.88
C GLU A 141 3.50 5.14 33.65
#